data_AF-A0A074VDY8-F1
#
_entry.id   AF-A0A074VDY8-F1
#
_cell.length_a   1.000
_cell.length_b   1.000
_cell.length_c   1.000
_cell.angle_alpha   90.00
_cell.angle_beta   90.00
_cell.angle_gamma   90.00
#
_symmetry.space_group_name_H-M   'P 1'
#
loop_
_entity.id
_entity.type
_entity.pdbx_description
1 polymer ?
#
loop_
_entity_poly.entity_id
_entity_poly.type
_entity_poly.pdbx_seq_one_letter_code
_entity_poly.pdbx_strand_id
1 'polypeptide(L)'
;VAGTTGSGKSVGVNAMILSMLFKATPEDVRLIMIDPKMLELSIYEGIPHLLAPVVTDMKLAANALTWCVNEMEKRYRLMSHAGVRNLAGFNQKIAELGARNQKLFNPFSLTPDNPEPLEKLPFIVVIVDEFADLMMTAGKKIEELIARLAQKARAAGIHLILATQRPSVDVITGLIKANIPPRIAFQVSSKVDSRTILDQMGAENLLGKGDML
;
A
#
# COMPACT_ATOMS: atom_id res chain seq x y z
N VAL A 1 10.91 1.27 1.30
CA VAL A 1 11.85 1.74 0.26
C VAL A 1 12.52 2.99 0.77
N ALA A 2 13.85 3.07 0.78
CA ALA A 2 14.53 4.26 1.26
C ALA A 2 15.82 4.53 0.49
N GLY A 3 16.25 5.79 0.44
CA GLY A 3 17.47 6.21 -0.24
C GLY A 3 17.56 7.73 -0.31
N THR A 4 18.76 8.27 -0.43
CA THR A 4 18.98 9.72 -0.51
C THR A 4 18.53 10.29 -1.87
N THR A 5 18.43 11.60 -1.98
CA THR A 5 18.14 12.27 -3.25
C THR A 5 19.18 11.87 -4.32
N GLY A 6 18.73 11.55 -5.53
CA GLY A 6 19.61 11.10 -6.62
C GLY A 6 20.02 9.62 -6.59
N SER A 7 19.66 8.88 -5.54
CA SER A 7 19.98 7.45 -5.40
C SER A 7 19.25 6.54 -6.41
N GLY A 8 18.13 7.02 -6.98
CA GLY A 8 17.26 6.24 -7.86
C GLY A 8 15.93 5.80 -7.24
N LYS A 9 15.66 6.14 -5.96
CA LYS A 9 14.41 5.82 -5.25
C LYS A 9 13.16 6.09 -6.08
N SER A 10 12.97 7.32 -6.57
CA SER A 10 11.77 7.72 -7.29
C SER A 10 11.60 6.94 -8.61
N VAL A 11 12.70 6.68 -9.33
CA VAL A 11 12.69 5.84 -10.53
C VAL A 11 12.29 4.40 -10.18
N GLY A 12 12.80 3.86 -9.07
CA GLY A 12 12.41 2.54 -8.57
C GLY A 12 10.93 2.45 -8.22
N VAL A 13 10.38 3.45 -7.53
CA VAL A 13 8.94 3.50 -7.23
C VAL A 13 8.11 3.57 -8.51
N ASN A 14 8.50 4.41 -9.48
CA ASN A 14 7.86 4.46 -10.79
C ASN A 14 7.92 3.11 -11.52
N ALA A 15 9.06 2.39 -11.47
CA ALA A 15 9.18 1.06 -12.05
C ALA A 15 8.23 0.05 -11.39
N MET A 16 8.01 0.14 -10.08
CA MET A 16 7.01 -0.68 -9.38
C MET A 16 5.59 -0.37 -9.84
N ILE A 17 5.24 0.92 -9.94
CA ILE A 17 3.93 1.37 -10.43
C ILE A 17 3.68 0.88 -11.84
N LEU A 18 4.60 1.14 -12.77
CA LEU A 18 4.51 0.71 -14.16
C LEU A 18 4.41 -0.81 -14.27
N SER A 19 5.15 -1.57 -13.46
CA SER A 19 5.04 -3.04 -13.45
C SER A 19 3.62 -3.53 -13.17
N MET A 20 2.88 -2.83 -12.31
CA MET A 20 1.47 -3.12 -12.05
C MET A 20 0.60 -2.67 -13.22
N LEU A 21 0.76 -1.43 -13.70
CA LEU A 21 -0.05 -0.87 -14.78
C LEU A 21 0.07 -1.66 -16.10
N PHE A 22 1.24 -2.26 -16.38
CA PHE A 22 1.45 -3.10 -17.57
C PHE A 22 0.86 -4.50 -17.45
N LYS A 23 0.45 -4.96 -16.26
CA LYS A 23 -0.03 -6.33 -16.03
C LYS A 23 -1.46 -6.42 -15.50
N ALA A 24 -1.99 -5.34 -14.92
CA ALA A 24 -3.24 -5.36 -14.18
C ALA A 24 -4.20 -4.27 -14.67
N THR A 25 -5.46 -4.66 -14.87
CA THR A 25 -6.55 -3.72 -15.14
C THR A 25 -7.03 -3.06 -13.83
N PRO A 26 -7.85 -2.00 -13.89
CA PRO A 26 -8.47 -1.42 -12.69
C PRO A 26 -9.35 -2.38 -11.88
N GLU A 27 -9.83 -3.48 -12.49
CA GLU A 27 -10.59 -4.53 -11.80
C GLU A 27 -9.67 -5.51 -11.03
N ASP A 28 -8.40 -5.55 -11.39
CA ASP A 28 -7.39 -6.39 -10.73
C ASP A 28 -6.69 -5.64 -9.60
N VAL A 29 -6.32 -4.38 -9.86
CA VAL A 29 -5.53 -3.54 -8.94
C VAL A 29 -6.09 -2.13 -8.91
N ARG A 30 -6.25 -1.62 -7.69
CA ARG A 30 -6.62 -0.24 -7.39
C ARG A 30 -5.50 0.42 -6.58
N LEU A 31 -5.27 1.70 -6.83
CA LEU A 31 -4.16 2.46 -6.26
C LEU A 31 -4.67 3.60 -5.38
N ILE A 32 -3.97 3.84 -4.27
CA ILE A 32 -4.04 5.07 -3.50
C ILE A 32 -2.62 5.63 -3.48
N MET A 33 -2.46 6.86 -3.96
CA MET A 33 -1.16 7.52 -4.02
C MET A 33 -1.15 8.73 -3.09
N ILE A 34 -0.13 8.81 -2.24
CA ILE A 34 0.10 9.92 -1.31
C ILE A 34 1.43 10.58 -1.67
N ASP A 35 1.36 11.81 -2.14
CA ASP A 35 2.50 12.64 -2.55
C ASP A 35 2.38 14.04 -1.94
N PRO A 36 2.92 14.23 -0.73
CA PRO A 36 2.81 15.50 -0.03
C PRO A 36 3.58 16.65 -0.69
N LYS A 37 4.51 16.33 -1.60
CA LYS A 37 5.35 17.34 -2.28
C LYS A 37 4.83 17.67 -3.68
N MET A 38 3.89 16.87 -4.21
CA MET A 38 3.32 17.01 -5.56
C MET A 38 4.37 16.89 -6.68
N LEU A 39 5.47 16.20 -6.43
CA LEU A 39 6.60 16.12 -7.37
C LEU A 39 6.68 14.79 -8.12
N GLU A 40 6.33 13.68 -7.47
CA GLU A 40 6.74 12.35 -7.91
C GLU A 40 5.55 11.53 -8.41
N LEU A 41 4.41 11.59 -7.71
CA LEU A 41 3.23 10.78 -8.07
C LEU A 41 2.13 11.59 -8.76
N SER A 42 2.21 12.92 -8.78
CA SER A 42 1.23 13.80 -9.43
C SER A 42 1.05 13.51 -10.94
N ILE A 43 2.07 12.95 -11.59
CA ILE A 43 2.01 12.51 -12.99
C ILE A 43 0.99 11.39 -13.25
N TYR A 44 0.61 10.63 -12.21
CA TYR A 44 -0.39 9.55 -12.31
C TYR A 44 -1.82 10.03 -12.09
N GLU A 45 -2.04 11.33 -11.90
CA GLU A 45 -3.38 11.87 -11.71
C GLU A 45 -4.32 11.48 -12.88
N GLY A 46 -5.55 11.09 -12.54
CA GLY A 46 -6.57 10.72 -13.52
C GLY A 46 -6.48 9.32 -14.14
N ILE A 47 -5.47 8.49 -13.81
CA ILE A 47 -5.46 7.09 -14.28
C ILE A 47 -6.66 6.32 -13.71
N PRO A 48 -7.23 5.36 -14.47
CA PRO A 48 -8.44 4.67 -14.05
C PRO A 48 -8.24 3.80 -12.80
N HIS A 49 -7.01 3.45 -12.42
CA HIS A 49 -6.69 2.63 -11.24
C HIS A 49 -6.83 3.40 -9.91
N LEU A 50 -6.81 4.74 -9.91
CA LEU A 50 -6.81 5.55 -8.69
C LEU A 50 -8.17 5.51 -7.97
N LEU A 51 -8.20 5.14 -6.68
CA LEU A 51 -9.43 5.17 -5.85
C LEU A 51 -9.84 6.58 -5.40
N ALA A 52 -8.88 7.50 -5.40
CA ALA A 52 -9.06 8.90 -5.11
C ALA A 52 -7.97 9.68 -5.88
N PRO A 53 -8.14 10.99 -6.10
CA PRO A 53 -7.07 11.84 -6.59
C PRO A 53 -5.80 11.67 -5.76
N VAL A 54 -4.64 11.96 -6.35
CA VAL A 54 -3.35 11.89 -5.65
C VAL A 54 -3.43 12.76 -4.41
N VAL A 55 -3.20 12.16 -3.24
CA VAL A 55 -3.43 12.80 -1.95
C VAL A 55 -2.21 13.63 -1.59
N THR A 56 -2.41 14.94 -1.53
CA THR A 56 -1.35 15.92 -1.23
C THR A 56 -1.48 16.49 0.19
N ASP A 57 -2.70 16.57 0.72
CA ASP A 57 -2.97 16.99 2.08
C ASP A 57 -2.74 15.86 3.09
N MET A 58 -1.98 16.17 4.15
CA MET A 58 -1.56 15.21 5.16
C MET A 58 -2.69 14.70 6.04
N LYS A 59 -3.73 15.51 6.28
CA LYS A 59 -4.92 15.09 7.01
C LYS A 59 -5.75 14.14 6.14
N LEU A 60 -5.85 14.42 4.83
CA LEU A 60 -6.49 13.51 3.89
C LEU A 60 -5.74 12.18 3.76
N ALA A 61 -4.40 12.20 3.84
CA ALA A 61 -3.60 10.97 3.83
C ALA A 61 -3.91 10.08 5.06
N ALA A 62 -4.07 10.67 6.25
CA ALA A 62 -4.52 9.94 7.43
C ALA A 62 -5.91 9.31 7.24
N ASN A 63 -6.82 10.02 6.57
CA ASN A 63 -8.16 9.51 6.25
C ASN A 63 -8.10 8.37 5.24
N ALA A 64 -7.22 8.45 4.24
CA ALA A 64 -7.00 7.37 3.26
C ALA A 64 -6.51 6.08 3.95
N LEU A 65 -5.55 6.19 4.87
CA LEU A 65 -5.08 5.03 5.67
C LEU A 65 -6.19 4.48 6.57
N THR A 66 -6.99 5.35 7.19
CA THR A 66 -8.15 4.95 8.00
C THR A 66 -9.19 4.21 7.16
N TRP A 67 -9.44 4.70 5.94
CA TRP A 67 -10.32 4.03 4.98
C TRP A 67 -9.78 2.64 4.60
N CYS A 68 -8.47 2.52 4.33
CA CYS A 68 -7.86 1.22 4.03
C CYS A 68 -8.05 0.21 5.16
N VAL A 69 -7.96 0.69 6.41
CA VAL A 69 -8.20 -0.13 7.61
C VAL A 69 -9.66 -0.61 7.67
N ASN A 70 -10.62 0.26 7.37
CA ASN A 70 -12.03 -0.10 7.35
C ASN A 70 -12.37 -1.05 6.19
N GLU A 71 -11.79 -0.81 5.01
CA GLU A 71 -11.93 -1.68 3.84
C GLU A 71 -11.34 -3.07 4.11
N MET A 72 -10.18 -3.14 4.78
CA MET A 72 -9.60 -4.40 5.26
C MET A 72 -10.59 -5.17 6.15
N GLU A 73 -11.20 -4.51 7.14
CA GLU A 73 -12.19 -5.16 8.02
C GLU A 73 -13.44 -5.63 7.26
N LYS A 74 -13.96 -4.80 6.35
CA LYS A 74 -15.08 -5.16 5.48
C LYS A 74 -14.76 -6.42 4.68
N ARG A 75 -13.59 -6.47 4.04
CA ARG A 75 -13.13 -7.64 3.27
C ARG A 75 -13.01 -8.88 4.14
N TYR A 76 -12.53 -8.76 5.38
CA TYR A 76 -12.52 -9.88 6.31
C TYR A 76 -13.91 -10.43 6.60
N ARG A 77 -14.91 -9.56 6.80
CA ARG A 77 -16.30 -10.00 7.00
C ARG A 77 -16.86 -10.70 5.76
N LEU A 78 -16.61 -10.16 4.57
CA LEU A 78 -17.01 -10.77 3.30
C LEU A 78 -16.34 -12.12 3.06
N MET A 79 -15.04 -12.25 3.34
CA MET A 79 -14.31 -13.50 3.23
C MET A 79 -14.83 -14.56 4.22
N SER A 80 -15.13 -14.14 5.46
CA SER A 80 -15.74 -15.02 6.47
C SER A 80 -17.11 -15.54 6.00
N HIS A 81 -17.98 -14.65 5.50
CA HIS A 81 -19.27 -15.03 4.95
C HIS A 81 -19.15 -15.97 3.74
N ALA A 82 -18.18 -15.70 2.85
CA ALA A 82 -17.90 -16.56 1.71
C ALA A 82 -17.16 -17.85 2.10
N GLY A 83 -16.74 -18.04 3.35
CA GLY A 83 -16.01 -19.23 3.81
C GLY A 83 -14.60 -19.38 3.20
N VAL A 84 -13.94 -18.27 2.90
CA VAL A 84 -12.60 -18.23 2.27
C VAL A 84 -11.58 -17.53 3.17
N ARG A 85 -10.29 -17.81 2.95
CA ARG A 85 -9.21 -17.32 3.82
C ARG A 85 -8.48 -16.07 3.32
N ASN A 86 -8.62 -15.73 2.03
CA ASN A 86 -7.91 -14.61 1.41
C ASN A 86 -8.66 -14.09 0.17
N LEU A 87 -8.25 -12.92 -0.32
CA LEU A 87 -8.85 -12.23 -1.46
C LEU A 87 -8.82 -13.07 -2.75
N ALA A 88 -7.73 -13.80 -2.99
CA ALA A 88 -7.61 -14.65 -4.18
C ALA A 88 -8.67 -15.76 -4.16
N GLY A 89 -8.86 -16.43 -3.02
CA GLY A 89 -9.91 -17.44 -2.84
C GLY A 89 -11.31 -16.85 -2.91
N PHE A 90 -11.50 -15.62 -2.42
CA PHE A 90 -12.76 -14.90 -2.60
C PHE A 90 -13.07 -14.67 -4.09
N ASN A 91 -12.12 -14.11 -4.83
CA ASN A 91 -12.28 -13.82 -6.26
C ASN A 91 -12.49 -15.10 -7.09
N GLN A 92 -11.76 -16.18 -6.77
CA GLN A 92 -11.97 -17.48 -7.41
C GLN A 92 -13.40 -17.99 -7.18
N LYS A 93 -13.89 -17.93 -5.94
CA LYS A 93 -15.26 -18.38 -5.61
C LYS A 93 -16.32 -17.56 -6.33
N ILE A 94 -16.16 -16.23 -6.41
CA ILE A 94 -17.07 -15.37 -7.17
C ILE A 94 -17.06 -15.71 -8.67
N ALA A 95 -15.88 -15.97 -9.25
CA ALA A 95 -15.76 -16.37 -10.66
C ALA A 95 -16.43 -17.73 -10.94
N GLU A 96 -16.24 -18.71 -10.07
CA GLU A 96 -16.87 -20.04 -10.18
C GLU A 96 -18.40 -19.98 -10.10
N LEU A 97 -18.95 -19.14 -9.22
CA LEU A 97 -20.38 -18.90 -9.12
C LEU A 97 -20.92 -18.19 -10.38
N GLY A 98 -20.21 -17.17 -10.86
CA GLY A 98 -20.55 -16.47 -12.09
C GLY A 98 -20.60 -17.39 -13.31
N ALA A 99 -19.64 -18.32 -13.45
CA ALA A 99 -19.64 -19.32 -14.51
C ALA A 99 -20.83 -20.30 -14.46
N ARG A 100 -21.48 -20.43 -13.30
CA ARG A 100 -22.68 -21.25 -13.09
C ARG A 100 -23.97 -20.42 -13.11
N ASN A 101 -23.93 -19.14 -13.47
CA ASN A 101 -25.04 -18.18 -13.34
C ASN A 101 -25.63 -18.12 -11.92
N GLN A 102 -24.80 -18.38 -10.90
CA GLN A 102 -25.15 -18.23 -9.49
C GLN A 102 -24.51 -16.96 -8.93
N LYS A 103 -25.14 -16.37 -7.92
CA LYS A 103 -24.64 -15.17 -7.24
C LYS A 103 -24.60 -15.40 -5.74
N LEU A 104 -23.51 -14.96 -5.12
CA LEU A 104 -23.45 -14.78 -3.68
C LEU A 104 -23.84 -13.34 -3.39
N PHE A 105 -24.71 -13.11 -2.42
CA PHE A 105 -25.23 -11.78 -2.11
C PHE A 105 -24.52 -11.17 -0.91
N ASN A 106 -24.46 -9.83 -0.86
CA ASN A 106 -23.82 -9.13 0.24
C ASN A 106 -24.67 -9.26 1.52
N PRO A 107 -24.19 -9.95 2.57
CA PRO A 107 -24.94 -10.10 3.82
C PRO A 107 -24.99 -8.79 4.64
N PHE A 108 -24.23 -7.77 4.25
CA PHE A 108 -24.16 -6.47 4.92
C PHE A 108 -24.76 -5.34 4.05
N SER A 109 -25.65 -5.70 3.12
CA SER A 109 -26.34 -4.73 2.27
C SER A 109 -27.17 -3.74 3.10
N LEU A 110 -27.23 -2.49 2.63
CA LEU A 110 -28.16 -1.49 3.17
C LEU A 110 -29.62 -1.78 2.78
N THR A 111 -29.84 -2.69 1.83
CA THR A 111 -31.17 -3.16 1.39
C THR A 111 -31.30 -4.67 1.65
N PRO A 112 -31.57 -5.10 2.90
CA PRO A 112 -31.58 -6.52 3.27
C PRO A 112 -32.58 -7.39 2.49
N ASP A 113 -33.70 -6.81 2.05
CA ASP A 113 -34.74 -7.51 1.27
C ASP A 113 -34.33 -7.73 -0.19
N ASN A 114 -33.36 -6.95 -0.69
CA ASN A 114 -32.83 -7.09 -2.05
C ASN A 114 -31.32 -6.76 -2.04
N PRO A 115 -30.48 -7.64 -1.48
CA PRO A 115 -29.06 -7.39 -1.35
C PRO A 115 -28.39 -7.40 -2.73
N GLU A 116 -27.41 -6.54 -2.93
CA GLU A 116 -26.59 -6.54 -4.14
C GLU A 116 -25.71 -7.81 -4.20
N PRO A 117 -25.42 -8.34 -5.40
CA PRO A 117 -24.50 -9.46 -5.54
C PRO A 117 -23.07 -9.03 -5.22
N LEU A 118 -22.30 -9.95 -4.63
CA LEU A 118 -20.88 -9.77 -4.44
C LEU A 118 -20.13 -9.94 -5.76
N GLU A 119 -19.19 -9.02 -5.97
CA GLU A 119 -18.36 -8.97 -7.16
C GLU A 119 -16.88 -9.22 -6.80
N LYS A 120 -16.08 -9.45 -7.83
CA LYS A 120 -14.62 -9.57 -7.68
C LYS A 120 -14.08 -8.30 -7.02
N LEU A 121 -13.21 -8.48 -6.03
CA LEU A 121 -12.57 -7.39 -5.32
C LEU A 121 -11.14 -7.20 -5.83
N PRO A 122 -10.73 -5.98 -6.21
CA PRO A 122 -9.37 -5.71 -6.66
C PRO A 122 -8.39 -5.75 -5.49
N PHE A 123 -7.12 -6.07 -5.76
CA PHE A 123 -6.04 -5.75 -4.83
C PHE A 123 -5.93 -4.24 -4.67
N ILE A 124 -5.58 -3.76 -3.48
CA ILE A 124 -5.35 -2.34 -3.23
C ILE A 124 -3.88 -2.15 -2.88
N VAL A 125 -3.21 -1.23 -3.56
CA VAL A 125 -1.83 -0.84 -3.25
C VAL A 125 -1.81 0.62 -2.84
N VAL A 126 -1.39 0.87 -1.61
CA VAL A 126 -1.21 2.23 -1.07
C VAL A 126 0.25 2.60 -1.18
N ILE A 127 0.54 3.67 -1.90
CA ILE A 127 1.89 4.14 -2.21
C ILE A 127 2.07 5.50 -1.56
N VAL A 128 3.10 5.62 -0.72
CA VAL A 128 3.47 6.86 -0.05
C VAL A 128 4.89 7.21 -0.46
N ASP A 129 5.08 8.31 -1.19
CA ASP A 129 6.41 8.66 -1.71
C ASP A 129 7.40 9.13 -0.63
N GLU A 130 6.90 9.90 0.35
CA GLU A 130 7.67 10.44 1.45
C GLU A 130 6.87 10.30 2.76
N PHE A 131 6.85 9.09 3.32
CA PHE A 131 6.04 8.81 4.51
C PHE A 131 6.59 9.50 5.78
N ALA A 132 7.84 9.98 5.76
CA ALA A 132 8.39 10.78 6.85
C ALA A 132 7.58 12.07 7.09
N ASP A 133 7.06 12.69 6.03
CA ASP A 133 6.20 13.88 6.17
C ASP A 133 4.92 13.54 6.96
N LEU A 134 4.38 12.33 6.77
CA LEU A 134 3.19 11.85 7.50
C LEU A 134 3.49 11.65 8.97
N MET A 135 4.64 11.05 9.26
CA MET A 135 5.13 10.85 10.63
C MET A 135 5.36 12.18 11.35
N MET A 136 5.88 13.20 10.66
CA MET A 136 6.11 14.52 11.28
C MET A 136 4.83 15.31 11.55
N THR A 137 3.77 15.08 10.79
CA THR A 137 2.51 15.83 10.91
C THR A 137 1.53 15.22 11.91
N ALA A 138 1.40 13.89 11.91
CA ALA A 138 0.40 13.17 12.71
C ALA A 138 0.96 11.93 13.43
N GLY A 139 2.29 11.75 13.39
CA GLY A 139 3.13 10.80 14.13
C GLY A 139 2.45 9.51 14.56
N LYS A 140 2.07 9.47 15.83
CA LYS A 140 1.59 8.25 16.49
C LYS A 140 0.34 7.64 15.82
N LYS A 141 -0.60 8.47 15.37
CA LYS A 141 -1.82 7.97 14.69
C LYS A 141 -1.49 7.32 13.36
N ILE A 142 -0.58 7.91 12.58
CA ILE A 142 -0.14 7.35 11.29
C ILE A 142 0.60 6.04 11.50
N GLU A 143 1.50 6.01 12.49
CA GLU A 143 2.27 4.83 12.84
C GLU A 143 1.36 3.64 13.22
N GLU A 144 0.35 3.88 14.06
CA GLU A 144 -0.64 2.88 14.45
C GLU A 144 -1.45 2.36 13.26
N LEU A 145 -1.86 3.23 12.34
CA LEU A 145 -2.59 2.84 11.13
C LEU A 145 -1.72 1.99 10.20
N ILE A 146 -0.47 2.41 9.97
CA ILE A 146 0.49 1.66 9.14
C ILE A 146 0.77 0.29 9.76
N ALA A 147 1.03 0.23 11.08
CA ALA A 147 1.28 -1.01 11.78
C ALA A 147 0.07 -1.96 11.68
N ARG A 148 -1.15 -1.44 11.88
CA ARG A 148 -2.39 -2.22 11.79
C ARG A 148 -2.59 -2.80 10.39
N LEU A 149 -2.35 -2.02 9.34
CA LEU A 149 -2.41 -2.49 7.96
C LEU A 149 -1.33 -3.54 7.70
N ALA A 150 -0.07 -3.25 8.02
CA ALA A 150 1.05 -4.17 7.79
C ALA A 150 0.83 -5.54 8.46
N GLN A 151 0.20 -5.58 9.64
CA GLN A 151 -0.11 -6.83 10.36
C GLN A 151 -1.20 -7.68 9.72
N LYS A 152 -2.26 -7.07 9.18
CA LYS A 152 -3.52 -7.78 8.87
C LYS A 152 -3.96 -7.66 7.41
N ALA A 153 -3.41 -6.72 6.65
CA ALA A 153 -3.92 -6.40 5.32
C ALA A 153 -3.64 -7.47 4.25
N ARG A 154 -2.62 -8.34 4.45
CA ARG A 154 -2.17 -9.33 3.47
C ARG A 154 -3.29 -10.22 2.95
N ALA A 155 -4.11 -10.79 3.83
CA ALA A 155 -5.18 -11.70 3.41
C ALA A 155 -6.34 -10.94 2.72
N ALA A 156 -6.59 -9.69 3.12
CA ALA A 156 -7.57 -8.81 2.49
C ALA A 156 -7.09 -8.24 1.14
N GLY A 157 -5.85 -8.51 0.74
CA GLY A 157 -5.24 -8.04 -0.51
C GLY A 157 -5.04 -6.51 -0.54
N ILE A 158 -4.69 -5.93 0.60
CA ILE A 158 -4.26 -4.53 0.70
C ILE A 158 -2.75 -4.53 1.03
N HIS A 159 -1.97 -3.77 0.27
CA HIS A 159 -0.51 -3.75 0.32
C HIS A 159 0.02 -2.33 0.45
N LEU A 160 1.12 -2.16 1.19
CA LEU A 160 1.75 -0.85 1.41
C LEU A 160 3.10 -0.77 0.70
N ILE A 161 3.34 0.33 0.01
CA ILE A 161 4.65 0.76 -0.47
C ILE A 161 4.96 2.09 0.22
N LEU A 162 5.83 2.03 1.24
CA LEU A 162 6.27 3.21 1.98
C LEU A 162 7.68 3.59 1.51
N ALA A 163 7.79 4.79 0.95
CA ALA A 163 9.04 5.37 0.50
C ALA A 163 9.44 6.58 1.36
N THR A 164 10.73 6.76 1.60
CA THR A 164 11.29 7.90 2.35
C THR A 164 12.68 8.24 1.85
N GLN A 165 13.01 9.54 1.81
CA GLN A 165 14.39 10.00 1.63
C GLN A 165 15.09 10.30 2.96
N ARG A 166 14.37 10.18 4.08
CA ARG A 166 14.87 10.39 5.45
C ARG A 166 14.88 9.06 6.21
N PRO A 167 15.92 8.24 6.06
CA PRO A 167 16.04 6.95 6.76
C PRO A 167 16.51 7.11 8.22
N SER A 168 15.81 7.93 9.01
CA SER A 168 16.08 8.12 10.43
C SER A 168 15.25 7.18 11.31
N VAL A 169 15.70 6.94 12.53
CA VAL A 169 15.02 6.08 13.52
C VAL A 169 13.65 6.62 13.93
N ASP A 170 13.45 7.93 13.83
CA ASP A 170 12.17 8.59 14.12
C ASP A 170 11.13 8.37 13.02
N VAL A 171 11.60 8.06 11.80
CA VAL A 171 10.74 7.76 10.63
C VAL A 171 10.55 6.26 10.50
N ILE A 172 11.65 5.51 10.47
CA ILE A 172 11.65 4.04 10.35
C ILE A 172 11.77 3.45 11.76
N THR A 173 10.69 3.60 12.52
CA THR A 173 10.63 3.17 13.92
C THR A 173 10.69 1.65 14.06
N GLY A 174 10.92 1.17 15.29
CA GLY A 174 10.85 -0.26 15.60
C GLY A 174 9.48 -0.88 15.28
N LEU A 175 8.38 -0.14 15.47
CA LEU A 175 7.03 -0.63 15.20
C LEU A 175 6.80 -0.81 13.69
N ILE A 176 7.27 0.13 12.86
CA ILE A 176 7.23 0.01 11.40
C ILE A 176 8.06 -1.21 10.96
N LYS A 177 9.30 -1.33 11.44
CA LYS A 177 10.20 -2.43 11.07
C LYS A 177 9.69 -3.81 11.47
N ALA A 178 9.05 -3.92 12.64
CA ALA A 178 8.50 -5.19 13.13
C ALA A 178 7.37 -5.73 12.25
N ASN A 179 6.64 -4.86 11.56
CA ASN A 179 5.48 -5.25 10.75
C ASN A 179 5.75 -5.23 9.24
N ILE A 180 6.87 -4.67 8.79
CA ILE A 180 7.27 -4.62 7.37
C ILE A 180 8.65 -5.28 7.19
N PRO A 181 8.69 -6.62 7.02
CA PRO A 181 9.94 -7.36 6.78
C PRO A 181 10.61 -7.09 5.43
N PRO A 182 9.88 -6.96 4.29
CA PRO A 182 10.51 -6.65 3.01
C PRO A 182 11.03 -5.23 2.97
N ARG A 183 12.31 -5.05 2.63
CA ARG A 183 12.97 -3.75 2.60
C ARG A 183 13.81 -3.63 1.35
N ILE A 184 13.83 -2.42 0.81
CA ILE A 184 14.64 -2.03 -0.32
C ILE A 184 15.36 -0.75 0.08
N ALA A 185 16.69 -0.77 0.04
CA ALA A 185 17.54 0.38 0.26
C ALA A 185 18.29 0.72 -1.03
N PHE A 186 18.02 1.89 -1.56
CA PHE A 186 18.92 2.55 -2.49
C PHE A 186 20.09 3.19 -1.72
N GLN A 187 21.05 3.76 -2.43
CA GLN A 187 22.20 4.45 -1.83
C GLN A 187 21.78 5.42 -0.70
N VAL A 188 22.49 5.33 0.42
CA VAL A 188 22.35 6.21 1.59
C VAL A 188 23.67 6.84 1.99
N SER A 189 23.63 7.89 2.80
CA SER A 189 24.82 8.67 3.17
C SER A 189 25.72 7.98 4.20
N SER A 190 25.18 7.07 5.01
CA SER A 190 25.93 6.53 6.15
C SER A 190 25.58 5.07 6.50
N LYS A 191 26.51 4.42 7.20
CA LYS A 191 26.32 3.11 7.84
C LYS A 191 25.13 3.09 8.82
N VAL A 192 24.86 4.23 9.45
CA VAL A 192 23.73 4.38 10.39
C VAL A 192 22.43 4.32 9.63
N ASP A 193 22.31 5.06 8.54
CA ASP A 193 21.12 5.06 7.66
C ASP A 193 20.86 3.67 7.07
N SER A 194 21.92 2.98 6.62
CA SER A 194 21.80 1.60 6.12
C SER A 194 21.21 0.68 7.18
N ARG A 195 21.71 0.73 8.42
CA ARG A 195 21.18 -0.07 9.53
C ARG A 195 19.76 0.31 9.91
N THR A 196 19.41 1.59 9.83
CA THR A 196 18.04 2.02 10.09
C THR A 196 17.06 1.38 9.11
N ILE A 197 17.44 1.22 7.84
CA ILE A 197 16.59 0.59 6.82
C ILE A 197 16.67 -0.93 6.89
N LEU A 198 17.87 -1.51 6.78
CA LEU A 198 18.05 -2.95 6.53
C LEU A 198 18.36 -3.78 7.79
N ASP A 199 18.54 -3.15 8.95
CA ASP A 199 19.14 -3.74 10.15
C ASP A 199 20.58 -4.25 9.92
N GLN A 200 21.21 -3.85 8.81
CA GLN A 200 22.59 -4.17 8.43
C GLN A 200 23.27 -3.01 7.69
N MET A 201 24.60 -3.05 7.63
CA MET A 201 25.39 -2.16 6.77
C MET A 201 25.38 -2.67 5.33
N GLY A 202 25.68 -1.80 4.37
CA GLY A 202 25.85 -2.16 2.96
C GLY A 202 25.33 -1.10 2.01
N ALA A 203 24.19 -0.48 2.32
CA ALA A 203 23.54 0.47 1.42
C ALA A 203 24.33 1.78 1.25
N GLU A 204 25.23 2.10 2.18
CA GLU A 204 26.14 3.25 2.06
C GLU A 204 27.22 3.07 0.97
N ASN A 205 27.47 1.83 0.54
CA ASN A 205 28.47 1.50 -0.49
C ASN A 205 27.86 1.35 -1.89
N LEU A 206 26.54 1.50 -2.02
CA LEU A 206 25.85 1.42 -3.31
C LEU A 206 26.30 2.54 -4.24
N LEU A 207 26.24 2.28 -5.55
CA LEU A 207 26.74 3.18 -6.59
C LEU A 207 25.79 4.35 -6.91
N GLY A 208 24.58 4.34 -6.34
CA GLY A 208 23.50 5.26 -6.70
C GLY A 208 22.87 4.90 -8.04
N LYS A 209 22.12 5.83 -8.64
CA LYS A 209 21.51 5.68 -9.98
C LYS A 209 20.70 4.39 -10.17
N GLY A 210 20.01 3.93 -9.12
CA GLY A 210 19.15 2.74 -9.15
C GLY A 210 19.77 1.48 -8.56
N ASP A 211 21.05 1.51 -8.17
CA ASP A 211 21.66 0.42 -7.40
C ASP A 211 20.98 0.29 -6.02
N MET A 212 20.60 -0.93 -5.64
CA MET A 212 19.79 -1.21 -4.46
C MET A 212 20.05 -2.59 -3.84
N LEU A 213 19.81 -2.68 -2.53
CA LEU A 213 19.76 -3.91 -1.73
C LEU A 213 18.34 -4.22 -1.25
#